data_AF-A0A3Q9FEN3-F1
#
_entry.id   AF-A0A3Q9FEN3-F1
#
_cell.length_a   1.000
_cell.length_b   1.000
_cell.length_c   1.000
_cell.angle_alpha   90.00
_cell.angle_beta   90.00
_cell.angle_gamma   90.00
#
_symmetry.space_group_name_H-M   'P 1'
#
loop_
_entity.id
_entity.type
_entity.pdbx_description
1 polymer ?
#
loop_
_entity_poly.entity_id
_entity_poly.type
_entity_poly.pdbx_seq_one_letter_code
_entity_poly.pdbx_strand_id
1 'polypeptide(L)'
;MNEFNKYNPFKTPDGYFEKLSESLKDAVGHEAPKLPKEDGFALPDGYFENLHSNIRQKLNVKETKVVQLHPFKKYYMAVASVAALFLLVLGLNWNTEQQASWDDLANSEIDSYFENNDFGLTSYEIAEEIPVDGMEISDFLNTQLNEAHIVDYLDENIDDFDDLNLEDEE
;
A
#
# COMPACT_ATOMS: atom_id res chain seq x y z
N MET A 1 -2.22 17.69 -32.25
CA MET A 1 -3.59 17.41 -32.73
C MET A 1 -4.26 16.59 -31.64
N ASN A 2 -5.21 17.18 -30.93
CA ASN A 2 -5.86 16.51 -29.80
C ASN A 2 -6.92 15.55 -30.33
N GLU A 3 -6.90 14.31 -29.83
CA GLU A 3 -7.86 13.27 -30.19
C GLU A 3 -9.29 13.71 -29.84
N PHE A 4 -10.20 13.62 -30.82
CA PHE A 4 -11.60 13.94 -30.59
C PHE A 4 -12.20 12.90 -29.63
N ASN A 5 -12.70 13.38 -28.49
CA ASN A 5 -13.43 12.57 -27.52
C ASN A 5 -14.55 11.79 -28.22
N LYS A 6 -14.46 10.46 -28.21
CA LYS A 6 -15.42 9.54 -28.86
C LYS A 6 -16.80 9.53 -28.17
N TYR A 7 -16.91 10.20 -27.03
CA TYR A 7 -18.14 10.36 -26.28
C TYR A 7 -18.84 11.65 -26.73
N ASN A 8 -19.88 11.52 -27.57
CA ASN A 8 -20.76 12.64 -27.87
C ASN A 8 -21.74 12.83 -26.70
N PRO A 9 -21.64 13.91 -25.89
CA PRO A 9 -22.55 14.13 -24.77
C PRO A 9 -23.97 14.54 -25.24
N PHE A 10 -24.14 14.87 -26.51
CA PHE A 10 -25.42 15.25 -27.09
C PHE A 10 -26.09 14.01 -27.69
N LYS A 11 -26.92 13.35 -26.89
CA LYS A 11 -27.84 12.30 -27.37
C LYS A 11 -29.19 12.92 -27.67
N THR A 12 -29.71 12.70 -28.87
CA THR A 12 -31.11 13.02 -29.19
C THR A 12 -32.03 11.94 -28.64
N PRO A 13 -33.29 12.27 -28.29
CA PRO A 13 -34.29 11.28 -27.91
C PRO A 13 -34.52 10.23 -29.01
N ASP A 14 -34.89 9.02 -28.63
CA ASP A 14 -35.27 7.97 -29.56
C ASP A 14 -36.47 8.41 -30.41
N GLY A 15 -36.39 8.23 -31.72
CA GLY A 15 -37.47 8.63 -32.63
C GLY A 15 -37.47 10.12 -33.02
N TYR A 16 -36.48 10.91 -32.57
CA TYR A 16 -36.45 12.36 -32.82
C TYR A 16 -36.46 12.69 -34.32
N PHE A 17 -35.56 12.08 -35.09
CA PHE A 17 -35.41 12.39 -36.52
C PHE A 17 -36.55 11.81 -37.35
N GLU A 18 -37.11 10.67 -36.94
CA GLU A 18 -38.28 10.06 -37.55
C GLU A 18 -39.51 10.97 -37.43
N LYS A 19 -39.72 11.56 -36.26
CA LYS A 19 -40.85 12.49 -35.99
C LYS A 19 -40.59 13.92 -36.42
N LEU A 20 -39.33 14.32 -36.63
CA LEU A 20 -38.96 15.68 -37.03
C LEU A 20 -39.59 16.07 -38.36
N SER A 21 -39.54 15.17 -39.36
CA SER A 21 -40.08 15.42 -40.69
C SER A 21 -41.59 15.66 -40.66
N GLU A 22 -42.31 14.85 -39.89
CA GLU A 22 -43.75 14.96 -39.71
C GLU A 22 -44.10 16.24 -38.92
N SER A 23 -43.39 16.52 -37.83
CA SER A 23 -43.58 17.73 -37.02
C SER A 23 -43.30 19.02 -37.79
N LEU A 24 -42.28 19.03 -38.65
CA LEU A 24 -41.92 20.19 -39.45
C LEU A 24 -42.92 20.42 -40.59
N LYS A 25 -43.39 19.34 -41.23
CA LYS A 25 -44.47 19.42 -42.22
C LYS A 25 -45.77 19.89 -41.60
N ASP A 26 -46.08 19.45 -40.39
CA ASP A 26 -47.27 19.90 -39.67
C ASP A 26 -47.15 21.39 -39.30
N ALA A 27 -45.99 21.81 -38.79
CA ALA A 27 -45.72 23.21 -38.42
C ALA A 27 -45.69 24.19 -39.60
N VAL A 28 -45.42 23.72 -40.83
CA VAL A 28 -45.35 24.56 -42.04
C VAL A 28 -46.57 24.39 -42.95
N GLY A 29 -47.22 23.23 -42.91
CA GLY A 29 -48.30 22.85 -43.83
C GLY A 29 -49.69 23.27 -43.39
N HIS A 30 -49.93 23.44 -42.09
CA HIS A 30 -51.22 23.89 -41.56
C HIS A 30 -51.15 25.37 -41.18
N GLU A 31 -51.70 26.20 -42.07
CA GLU A 31 -51.79 27.66 -41.99
C GLU A 31 -50.45 28.39 -42.13
N ALA A 32 -50.48 29.54 -42.82
CA ALA A 32 -49.34 30.46 -42.85
C ALA A 32 -48.89 30.67 -41.40
N PRO A 33 -47.59 30.51 -41.09
CA PRO A 33 -47.13 30.63 -39.71
C PRO A 33 -47.68 31.95 -39.18
N LYS A 34 -48.30 31.91 -37.99
CA LYS A 34 -48.69 33.11 -37.23
C LYS A 34 -47.40 33.81 -36.80
N LEU A 35 -46.62 34.27 -37.77
CA LEU A 35 -45.48 35.12 -37.58
C LEU A 35 -46.06 36.37 -36.94
N PRO A 36 -45.55 36.75 -35.75
CA PRO A 36 -45.86 38.06 -35.20
C PRO A 36 -45.64 39.09 -36.30
N LYS A 37 -46.61 39.98 -36.52
CA LYS A 37 -46.46 41.09 -37.47
C LYS A 37 -45.38 42.09 -37.03
N GLU A 38 -44.95 41.98 -35.78
CA GLU A 38 -43.89 42.76 -35.19
C GLU A 38 -42.57 42.00 -35.25
N ASP A 39 -41.49 42.71 -35.51
CA ASP A 39 -40.15 42.16 -35.58
C ASP A 39 -39.84 41.41 -34.27
N GLY A 40 -39.74 40.08 -34.34
CA GLY A 40 -39.64 39.23 -33.15
C GLY A 40 -38.42 39.51 -32.26
N PHE A 41 -37.39 40.15 -32.81
CA PHE A 41 -36.22 40.59 -32.08
C PHE A 41 -36.03 42.10 -32.27
N ALA A 42 -36.58 42.87 -31.33
CA ALA A 42 -36.22 44.28 -31.19
C ALA A 42 -34.81 44.38 -30.58
N LEU A 43 -33.95 45.16 -31.23
CA LEU A 43 -32.66 45.51 -30.65
C LEU A 43 -32.88 46.45 -29.45
N PRO A 44 -32.11 46.30 -28.37
CA PRO A 44 -32.13 47.27 -27.29
C PRO A 44 -31.77 48.67 -27.81
N ASP A 45 -32.45 49.69 -27.27
CA ASP A 45 -32.13 51.09 -27.57
C ASP A 45 -30.64 51.35 -27.32
N GLY A 46 -29.96 51.92 -28.30
CA GLY A 46 -28.54 52.25 -28.17
C GLY A 46 -27.58 51.07 -28.35
N TYR A 47 -28.01 49.91 -28.89
CA TYR A 47 -27.15 48.73 -29.04
C TYR A 47 -25.89 49.05 -29.86
N PHE A 48 -26.04 49.61 -31.05
CA PHE A 48 -24.91 49.90 -31.94
C PHE A 48 -24.08 51.08 -31.44
N GLU A 49 -24.71 52.04 -30.78
CA GLU A 49 -24.09 53.22 -30.16
C GLU A 49 -23.15 52.82 -29.02
N ASN A 50 -23.57 51.86 -28.18
CA ASN A 50 -22.79 51.40 -27.03
C ASN A 50 -21.85 50.24 -27.35
N LEU A 51 -22.03 49.54 -28.48
CA LEU A 51 -21.23 48.38 -28.87
C LEU A 51 -19.73 48.67 -28.84
N HIS A 52 -19.29 49.77 -29.46
CA HIS A 52 -17.89 50.16 -29.48
C HIS A 52 -17.33 50.47 -28.08
N SER A 53 -18.13 51.10 -27.21
CA SER A 53 -17.73 51.39 -25.82
C SER A 53 -17.57 50.10 -25.01
N ASN A 54 -18.55 49.20 -25.11
CA ASN A 54 -18.57 47.92 -24.42
C ASN A 54 -17.40 47.02 -24.83
N ILE A 55 -17.06 46.99 -26.13
CA ILE A 55 -15.91 46.25 -26.64
C ILE A 55 -14.61 46.83 -26.05
N ARG A 56 -14.43 48.16 -26.10
CA ARG A 56 -13.21 48.80 -25.55
C ARG A 56 -13.08 48.56 -24.04
N GLN A 57 -14.16 48.63 -23.28
CA GLN A 57 -14.15 48.36 -21.85
C GLN A 57 -13.76 46.90 -21.55
N LYS A 58 -14.25 45.94 -22.35
CA LYS A 58 -13.89 44.52 -22.22
C LYS A 58 -12.47 44.20 -22.67
N LEU A 59 -11.86 45.03 -23.53
CA LEU A 59 -10.47 44.88 -23.97
C LEU A 59 -9.47 45.57 -23.03
N ASN A 60 -9.92 46.56 -22.26
CA ASN A 60 -9.11 47.24 -21.25
C ASN A 60 -8.97 46.41 -19.96
N VAL A 61 -8.74 45.10 -20.10
CA VAL A 61 -8.37 44.24 -18.98
C VAL A 61 -6.89 44.47 -18.72
N LYS A 62 -6.58 44.97 -17.54
CA LYS A 62 -5.20 45.17 -17.08
C LYS A 62 -4.40 43.88 -17.29
N GLU A 63 -3.26 43.96 -17.97
CA GLU A 63 -2.41 42.80 -18.22
C GLU A 63 -2.03 42.14 -16.89
N THR A 64 -2.57 40.95 -16.64
CA THR A 64 -2.21 40.15 -15.48
C THR A 64 -0.76 39.74 -15.64
N LYS A 65 0.07 40.05 -14.65
CA LYS A 65 1.50 39.69 -14.63
C LYS A 65 1.63 38.17 -14.74
N VAL A 66 1.96 37.68 -15.93
CA VAL A 66 2.27 36.26 -16.15
C VAL A 66 3.62 35.95 -15.50
N VAL A 67 3.62 35.07 -14.51
CA VAL A 67 4.85 34.58 -13.88
C VAL A 67 5.29 33.33 -14.62
N GLN A 68 6.50 33.37 -15.18
CA GLN A 68 7.07 32.22 -15.88
C GLN A 68 7.61 31.21 -14.85
N LEU A 69 7.10 29.97 -14.92
CA LEU A 69 7.57 28.87 -14.08
C LEU A 69 8.89 28.33 -14.65
N HIS A 70 9.98 28.44 -13.88
CA HIS A 70 11.27 27.88 -14.24
C HIS A 70 11.37 26.45 -13.68
N PRO A 71 11.77 25.45 -14.50
CA PRO A 71 11.85 24.07 -14.02
C PRO A 71 13.08 23.89 -13.12
N PHE A 72 12.85 23.50 -11.86
CA PHE A 72 13.88 23.26 -10.86
C PHE A 72 14.64 21.92 -11.04
N LYS A 73 14.97 21.54 -12.28
CA LYS A 73 15.56 20.21 -12.62
C LYS A 73 16.81 19.87 -11.80
N LYS A 74 17.65 20.87 -11.50
CA LYS A 74 18.87 20.69 -10.69
C LYS A 74 18.56 20.33 -9.23
N TYR A 75 17.50 20.90 -8.66
CA TYR A 75 17.07 20.59 -7.30
C TYR A 75 16.51 19.16 -7.21
N TYR A 76 15.71 18.75 -8.20
CA TYR A 76 15.25 17.35 -8.26
C TYR A 76 16.41 16.37 -8.38
N MET A 77 17.45 16.69 -9.16
CA MET A 77 18.64 15.86 -9.26
C MET A 77 19.40 15.77 -7.92
N ALA A 78 19.58 16.91 -7.22
CA ALA A 78 20.22 16.93 -5.91
C ALA A 78 19.42 16.16 -4.84
N VAL A 79 18.10 16.32 -4.81
CA VAL A 79 17.23 15.58 -3.88
C VAL A 79 17.21 14.09 -4.21
N ALA A 80 17.21 13.71 -5.50
CA ALA A 80 17.28 12.32 -5.91
C ALA A 80 18.59 11.66 -5.48
N SER A 81 19.74 12.34 -5.59
CA SER A 81 21.00 11.80 -5.08
C SER A 81 21.02 11.61 -3.57
N VAL A 82 20.45 12.54 -2.80
CA VAL A 82 20.34 12.41 -1.35
C VAL A 82 19.40 11.26 -0.97
N ALA A 83 18.24 11.16 -1.62
CA ALA A 83 17.29 10.06 -1.40
C ALA A 83 17.88 8.69 -1.76
N ALA A 84 18.66 8.60 -2.85
CA ALA A 84 19.35 7.36 -3.23
C ALA A 84 20.37 6.92 -2.18
N LEU A 85 21.12 7.87 -1.58
CA LEU A 85 22.03 7.55 -0.47
C LEU A 85 21.26 7.07 0.76
N PHE A 86 20.13 7.70 1.11
CA PHE A 86 19.27 7.24 2.20
C PHE A 86 18.74 5.81 1.96
N LEU A 87 18.25 5.52 0.75
CA LEU A 87 17.77 4.19 0.39
C LEU A 87 18.89 3.15 0.41
N LEU A 88 20.10 3.52 0.01
CA LEU A 88 21.26 2.63 0.05
C LEU A 88 21.64 2.32 1.51
N VAL A 89 21.69 3.33 2.38
CA VAL A 89 21.96 3.13 3.82
C VAL A 89 20.90 2.27 4.50
N LEU A 90 19.62 2.54 4.23
CA LEU A 90 18.50 1.75 4.79
C LEU A 90 18.46 0.33 4.21
N GLY A 91 18.72 0.18 2.91
CA GLY A 91 18.70 -1.10 2.21
C GLY A 91 19.84 -2.04 2.61
N LEU A 92 21.04 -1.50 2.86
CA LEU A 92 22.17 -2.31 3.36
C LEU A 92 21.98 -2.78 4.81
N ASN A 93 21.26 -2.02 5.63
CA ASN A 93 21.04 -2.37 7.03
C ASN A 93 19.90 -3.38 7.25
N TRP A 94 19.05 -3.59 6.24
CA TRP A 94 17.85 -4.44 6.33
C TRP A 94 18.14 -5.94 6.41
N ASN A 95 19.29 -6.38 5.89
CA ASN A 95 19.77 -7.76 5.93
C ASN A 95 20.93 -7.91 6.94
N THR A 96 20.79 -7.33 8.13
CA THR A 96 21.59 -7.81 9.25
C THR A 96 21.06 -9.20 9.57
N GLU A 97 21.72 -10.24 9.05
CA GLU A 97 21.46 -11.61 9.49
C GLU A 97 21.59 -11.61 11.02
N GLN A 98 20.50 -11.94 11.72
CA GLN A 98 20.59 -12.33 13.12
C GLN A 98 21.53 -13.53 13.12
N GLN A 99 22.79 -13.30 13.51
CA GLN A 99 23.68 -14.40 13.83
C GLN A 99 22.99 -15.20 14.92
N ALA A 100 22.85 -16.51 14.69
CA ALA A 100 22.28 -17.41 15.69
C ALA A 100 23.02 -17.16 17.02
N SER A 101 22.26 -16.79 18.05
CA SER A 101 22.82 -16.61 19.38
C SER A 101 23.24 -17.96 19.93
N TRP A 102 24.20 -17.95 20.87
CA TRP A 102 24.44 -19.12 21.72
C TRP A 102 23.17 -19.58 22.44
N ASP A 103 22.27 -18.65 22.75
CA ASP A 103 20.96 -18.96 23.33
C ASP A 103 20.07 -19.73 22.34
N ASP A 104 20.10 -19.39 21.05
CA ASP A 104 19.32 -20.08 20.02
C ASP A 104 19.83 -21.51 19.81
N LEU A 105 21.16 -21.69 19.85
CA LEU A 105 21.79 -23.01 19.76
C LEU A 105 21.45 -23.87 20.99
N ALA A 106 21.60 -23.33 22.19
CA ALA A 106 21.30 -24.04 23.43
C ALA A 106 19.83 -24.47 23.51
N ASN A 107 18.89 -23.60 23.12
CA ASN A 107 17.47 -23.96 23.10
C ASN A 107 17.19 -25.05 22.05
N SER A 108 17.78 -24.96 20.86
CA SER A 108 17.61 -25.98 19.81
C SER A 108 18.18 -27.34 20.21
N GLU A 109 19.25 -27.36 21.00
CA GLU A 109 19.84 -28.59 21.52
C GLU A 109 18.92 -29.25 22.56
N ILE A 110 18.34 -28.45 23.47
CA ILE A 110 17.37 -28.92 24.46
C ILE A 110 16.13 -29.51 23.78
N ASP A 111 15.59 -28.82 22.76
CA ASP A 111 14.43 -29.33 22.01
C ASP A 111 14.75 -30.65 21.30
N SER A 112 15.93 -30.74 20.68
CA SER A 112 16.39 -31.95 20.00
C SER A 112 16.62 -33.12 20.97
N TYR A 113 17.10 -32.84 22.18
CA TYR A 113 17.26 -33.83 23.24
C TYR A 113 15.91 -34.46 23.63
N PHE A 114 14.88 -33.65 23.84
CA PHE A 114 13.55 -34.16 24.20
C PHE A 114 12.91 -34.93 23.05
N GLU A 115 13.04 -34.45 21.81
CA GLU A 115 12.45 -35.10 20.63
C GLU A 115 13.11 -36.44 20.29
N ASN A 116 14.42 -36.57 20.49
CA ASN A 116 15.17 -37.80 20.22
C ASN A 116 15.27 -38.76 21.41
N ASN A 117 14.70 -38.39 22.57
CA ASN A 117 14.65 -39.28 23.72
C ASN A 117 13.65 -40.44 23.48
N ASP A 118 13.81 -41.55 24.21
CA ASP A 118 13.03 -42.79 24.04
C ASP A 118 11.50 -42.58 24.17
N PHE A 119 11.08 -41.52 24.88
CA PHE A 119 9.67 -41.17 25.03
C PHE A 119 9.03 -40.59 23.77
N GLY A 120 9.82 -40.08 22.81
CA GLY A 120 9.34 -39.55 21.52
C GLY A 120 8.34 -38.40 21.65
N LEU A 121 8.39 -37.64 22.75
CA LEU A 121 7.52 -36.51 23.03
C LEU A 121 8.26 -35.21 22.72
N THR A 122 7.60 -34.30 22.03
CA THR A 122 8.11 -32.95 21.81
C THR A 122 8.02 -32.11 23.08
N SER A 123 8.87 -31.09 23.22
CA SER A 123 8.80 -30.10 24.31
C SER A 123 7.39 -29.51 24.50
N TYR A 124 6.62 -29.37 23.40
CA TYR A 124 5.25 -28.86 23.41
C TYR A 124 4.25 -29.87 24.00
N GLU A 125 4.34 -31.14 23.62
CA GLU A 125 3.48 -32.21 24.17
C GLU A 125 3.73 -32.42 25.66
N ILE A 126 4.99 -32.31 26.09
CA ILE A 126 5.36 -32.35 27.51
C ILE A 126 4.73 -31.17 28.27
N ALA A 127 4.79 -29.96 27.72
CA ALA A 127 4.23 -28.76 28.35
C ALA A 127 2.69 -28.78 28.44
N GLU A 128 2.01 -29.48 27.52
CA GLU A 128 0.55 -29.63 27.54
C GLU A 128 0.08 -30.59 28.65
N GLU A 129 0.82 -31.66 28.90
CA GLU A 129 0.47 -32.66 29.90
C GLU A 129 0.90 -32.26 31.32
N ILE A 130 1.91 -31.39 31.47
CA ILE A 130 2.37 -30.94 32.78
C ILE A 130 1.33 -29.99 33.42
N PRO A 131 0.76 -30.33 34.60
CA PRO A 131 -0.17 -29.46 35.30
C PRO A 131 0.57 -28.28 35.95
N VAL A 132 0.81 -27.21 35.19
CA VAL A 132 1.50 -26.00 35.69
C VAL A 132 0.63 -25.25 36.72
N ASP A 133 -0.69 -25.44 36.67
CA ASP A 133 -1.62 -24.78 37.59
C ASP A 133 -1.59 -25.46 38.97
N GLY A 134 -0.87 -24.85 39.91
CA GLY A 134 -0.74 -25.32 41.30
C GLY A 134 0.61 -25.93 41.68
N MET A 135 1.60 -25.94 40.78
CA MET A 135 2.96 -26.37 41.11
C MET A 135 3.72 -25.26 41.85
N GLU A 136 4.26 -25.56 43.03
CA GLU A 136 5.16 -24.64 43.73
C GLU A 136 6.63 -24.98 43.42
N ILE A 137 7.52 -23.98 43.45
CA ILE A 137 8.97 -24.18 43.25
C ILE A 137 9.53 -25.19 44.26
N SER A 138 8.94 -25.29 45.46
CA SER A 138 9.29 -26.30 46.46
C SER A 138 9.06 -27.73 46.00
N ASP A 139 8.08 -27.99 45.12
CA ASP A 139 7.80 -29.35 44.64
C ASP A 139 8.93 -29.87 43.75
N PHE A 140 9.53 -29.00 42.93
CA PHE A 140 10.74 -29.31 42.14
C PHE A 140 11.98 -29.47 43.01
N LEU A 141 12.11 -28.66 44.07
CA LEU A 141 13.24 -28.74 45.00
C LEU A 141 13.16 -29.96 45.93
N ASN A 142 11.96 -30.52 46.14
CA ASN A 142 11.71 -31.71 46.95
C ASN A 142 11.86 -33.02 46.16
N THR A 143 12.02 -32.96 44.83
CA THR A 143 12.42 -34.12 44.04
C THR A 143 13.80 -34.58 44.52
N GLN A 144 13.85 -35.65 45.31
CA GLN A 144 15.11 -36.21 45.77
C GLN A 144 15.85 -36.80 44.58
N LEU A 145 16.82 -36.05 44.07
CA LEU A 145 17.81 -36.57 43.16
C LEU A 145 18.61 -37.65 43.89
N ASN A 146 18.41 -38.91 43.49
CA ASN A 146 19.13 -40.03 44.05
C ASN A 146 20.53 -40.07 43.41
N GLU A 147 21.57 -39.87 44.22
CA GLU A 147 22.97 -39.93 43.78
C GLU A 147 23.28 -41.22 43.01
N ALA A 148 22.72 -42.36 43.42
CA ALA A 148 22.90 -43.62 42.70
C ALA A 148 22.36 -43.57 41.26
N HIS A 149 21.18 -42.95 41.06
CA HIS A 149 20.61 -42.83 39.71
C HIS A 149 21.38 -41.83 38.85
N ILE A 150 22.00 -40.81 39.45
CA ILE A 150 22.89 -39.89 38.73
C ILE A 150 24.13 -40.65 38.26
N VAL A 151 24.74 -41.46 39.13
CA VAL A 151 25.91 -42.26 38.77
C VAL A 151 25.58 -43.25 37.66
N ASP A 152 24.46 -43.97 37.76
CA ASP A 152 24.02 -44.92 36.72
C ASP A 152 23.78 -44.20 35.37
N TYR A 153 23.12 -43.04 35.38
CA TYR A 153 22.89 -42.25 34.16
C TYR A 153 24.19 -41.75 33.54
N LEU A 154 25.12 -41.25 34.36
CA LEU A 154 26.41 -40.76 33.88
C LEU A 154 27.25 -41.90 33.30
N ASP A 155 27.19 -43.11 33.86
CA ASP A 155 27.90 -44.29 33.34
C ASP A 155 27.32 -44.74 31.99
N GLU A 156 25.99 -44.70 31.83
CA GLU A 156 25.32 -45.10 30.59
C GLU A 156 25.49 -44.10 29.44
N ASN A 157 25.75 -42.82 29.74
CA ASN A 157 25.91 -41.76 28.74
C ASN A 157 27.37 -41.27 28.61
N ILE A 158 28.33 -41.91 29.28
CA ILE A 158 29.73 -41.45 29.32
C ILE A 158 30.39 -41.47 27.93
N ASP A 159 30.04 -42.44 27.10
CA ASP A 159 30.58 -42.63 25.75
C ASP A 159 30.28 -41.43 24.83
N ASP A 160 29.14 -40.74 25.02
CA ASP A 160 28.77 -39.55 24.24
C ASP A 160 29.61 -38.31 24.63
N PHE A 161 30.15 -38.30 25.85
CA PHE A 161 31.02 -37.22 26.32
C PHE A 161 32.50 -37.44 25.98
N ASP A 162 32.93 -38.67 25.71
CA ASP A 162 34.29 -38.97 25.29
C ASP A 162 34.64 -38.33 23.93
N ASP A 163 33.68 -38.19 23.02
CA ASP A 163 33.84 -37.46 21.74
C ASP A 163 34.06 -35.94 21.92
N LEU A 164 33.63 -35.39 23.06
CA LEU A 164 33.83 -33.98 23.45
C LEU A 164 35.11 -33.78 24.27
N ASN A 165 35.72 -34.88 24.73
CA ASN A 165 37.03 -34.85 25.34
C ASN A 165 38.05 -34.64 24.23
N LEU A 166 38.25 -33.37 23.88
CA LEU A 166 39.35 -32.95 23.03
C LEU A 166 40.64 -33.41 23.72
N GLU A 167 41.15 -34.58 23.36
CA GLU A 167 42.54 -34.91 23.62
C GLU A 167 43.33 -33.72 23.07
N ASP A 168 43.96 -32.95 23.95
CA ASP A 168 44.97 -31.99 23.56
C ASP A 168 46.06 -32.83 22.87
N GLU A 169 45.95 -32.99 21.55
CA GLU A 169 47.02 -33.48 20.70
C GLU A 169 48.19 -32.50 20.86
N GLU A 170 49.15 -32.89 21.70
CA GLU A 170 50.47 -32.27 21.79
C GLU A 170 51.31 -32.57 20.54
#